data_AF-X6KPN2-F1
#
_entry.id   AF-X6KPN2-F1
#
_cell.length_a   1.000
_cell.length_b   1.000
_cell.length_c   1.000
_cell.angle_alpha   90.00
_cell.angle_beta   90.00
_cell.angle_gamma   90.00
#
_symmetry.space_group_name_H-M   'P 1'
#
loop_
_entity.id
_entity.type
_entity.pdbx_description
1 polymer ?
#
loop_
_entity_poly.entity_id
_entity_poly.type
_entity_poly.pdbx_seq_one_letter_code
_entity_poly.pdbx_strand_id
1 'polypeptide(L)' 'MNLQIRDPRARDLARQLAEKRKISMTEAVIEALESELQRERERVPLAERLAAISNDLKAKAGSGGRDLTKDEIDEMWGHS' A
#
# COMPACT_ATOMS: atom_id res chain seq x y z
N MET A 1 7.70 20.48 22.01
CA MET A 1 7.20 21.46 21.01
C MET A 1 5.70 21.30 20.89
N ASN A 2 4.94 22.40 20.84
CA ASN A 2 3.48 22.37 20.73
C ASN A 2 3.08 22.56 19.25
N LEU A 3 2.44 21.57 18.64
CA LEU A 3 1.98 21.65 17.25
C LEU A 3 0.68 22.49 17.21
N GLN A 4 0.75 23.70 16.68
CA GLN A 4 -0.45 24.52 16.47
C GLN A 4 -1.00 24.34 15.06
N ILE A 5 -2.05 23.53 14.94
CA ILE A 5 -2.80 23.36 13.70
C ILE A 5 -3.74 24.56 13.54
N ARG A 6 -3.43 25.44 12.56
CA ARG A 6 -4.23 26.65 12.25
C ARG A 6 -5.30 26.41 11.20
N ASP A 7 -5.23 25.28 10.49
CA ASP A 7 -6.20 24.92 9.48
C ASP A 7 -7.52 24.47 10.15
N PRO A 8 -8.66 25.13 9.85
CA PRO A 8 -9.94 24.80 10.46
C PRO A 8 -10.45 23.40 10.08
N ARG A 9 -10.13 22.91 8.87
CA ARG A 9 -10.53 21.57 8.41
C ARG A 9 -9.82 20.49 9.20
N ALA A 10 -8.53 20.67 9.45
CA ALA A 10 -7.75 19.71 10.26
C ALA A 10 -8.30 19.62 11.70
N ARG A 11 -8.73 20.75 12.28
CA ARG A 11 -9.39 20.77 13.59
C ARG A 11 -10.72 20.02 13.57
N ASP A 12 -11.55 20.22 12.56
CA ASP A 12 -12.84 19.53 12.44
C ASP A 12 -12.69 18.01 12.23
N LEU A 13 -11.69 17.58 11.46
CA LEU A 13 -11.36 16.17 11.29
C LEU A 13 -10.89 15.54 12.61
N ALA A 14 -9.98 16.21 13.32
CA ALA A 14 -9.49 15.76 14.61
C ALA A 14 -10.63 15.64 15.65
N ARG A 15 -11.53 16.62 15.68
CA ARG A 15 -12.71 16.62 16.55
C ARG A 15 -13.65 15.45 16.23
N GLN A 16 -14.00 15.25 14.97
CA GLN A 16 -14.86 14.13 14.57
C GLN A 16 -14.25 12.78 14.92
N LEU A 17 -12.94 12.63 14.76
CA LEU A 17 -12.24 11.38 15.10
C LEU A 17 -12.22 11.15 16.62
N ALA A 18 -11.95 12.20 17.39
CA ALA A 18 -11.98 12.18 18.85
C ALA A 18 -13.37 11.82 19.39
N GLU A 19 -14.43 12.44 18.85
CA GLU A 19 -15.82 12.14 19.22
C GLU A 19 -16.19 10.68 18.91
N LYS A 20 -15.81 10.18 17.73
CA LYS A 20 -16.08 8.78 17.34
C LYS A 20 -15.36 7.77 18.22
N ARG A 21 -14.10 8.06 18.59
CA ARG A 21 -13.26 7.15 19.38
C ARG A 21 -13.38 7.37 20.89
N LYS A 22 -14.05 8.45 21.33
CA LYS A 22 -14.18 8.87 22.73
C LYS A 22 -12.82 9.10 23.43
N ILE A 23 -11.88 9.71 22.70
CA ILE A 23 -10.52 10.03 23.15
C ILE A 23 -10.27 11.53 23.05
N SER A 24 -9.15 12.02 23.58
CA SER A 24 -8.81 13.44 23.44
C SER A 24 -8.47 13.80 21.99
N MET A 25 -8.60 15.09 21.66
CA MET A 25 -8.28 15.58 20.31
C MET A 25 -6.80 15.37 19.95
N THR A 26 -5.91 15.47 20.94
CA THR A 26 -4.47 15.21 20.76
C THR A 26 -4.21 13.73 20.48
N GLU A 27 -4.81 12.83 21.26
CA GLU A 27 -4.67 11.38 21.04
C GLU A 27 -5.21 10.97 19.68
N ALA A 28 -6.37 11.50 19.28
CA ALA A 28 -6.95 11.23 17.96
C ALA A 28 -6.02 11.64 16.82
N VAL A 29 -5.33 12.77 16.94
CA VAL A 29 -4.34 13.22 15.94
C VAL A 29 -3.12 12.30 15.91
N ILE A 30 -2.58 11.95 17.09
CA ILE A 30 -1.41 11.06 17.18
C ILE A 30 -1.73 9.70 16.56
N GLU A 31 -2.83 9.06 16.98
CA GLU A 31 -3.22 7.74 16.47
C GLU A 31 -3.48 7.76 14.96
N ALA A 32 -4.08 8.83 14.42
CA ALA A 32 -4.32 8.96 12.99
C ALA A 32 -3.00 9.03 12.20
N LEU A 33 -2.02 9.80 12.69
CA LEU A 33 -0.71 9.93 12.08
C LEU A 33 0.07 8.62 12.16
N GLU A 34 0.05 7.95 13.31
CA GLU A 34 0.69 6.64 13.49
C GLU A 34 0.08 5.59 12.56
N SER A 35 -1.25 5.55 12.46
CA SER A 35 -1.96 4.63 11.58
C SER A 35 -1.58 4.85 10.11
N GLU A 36 -1.50 6.10 9.67
CA GLU A 36 -1.17 6.41 8.26
C GLU A 36 0.31 6.12 7.96
N LEU A 37 1.21 6.44 8.89
CA LEU A 37 2.63 6.08 8.76
C LEU A 37 2.80 4.56 8.75
N GLN A 38 2.04 3.82 9.55
CA GLN A 38 2.06 2.36 9.53
C GLN A 38 1.56 1.82 8.19
N ARG A 39 0.46 2.34 7.66
CA ARG A 39 -0.04 1.96 6.32
C ARG A 39 0.97 2.25 5.22
N GLU A 40 1.66 3.38 5.27
CA GLU A 40 2.72 3.70 4.32
C GLU A 40 3.97 2.83 4.50
N ARG A 41 4.31 2.41 5.73
CA ARG A 41 5.40 1.45 5.98
C ARG A 41 5.05 0.04 5.52
N GLU A 42 3.82 -0.39 5.76
CA GLU A 42 3.28 -1.69 5.34
C GLU A 42 2.94 -1.72 3.85
N ARG A 43 3.00 -0.58 3.18
CA ARG A 43 2.81 -0.49 1.74
C ARG A 43 3.92 -1.27 1.05
N VAL A 44 3.60 -2.52 0.73
CA VAL A 44 4.51 -3.41 0.03
C VAL A 44 4.92 -2.74 -1.29
N PRO A 45 6.23 -2.48 -1.49
CA PRO A 45 6.73 -1.90 -2.73
C PRO A 45 6.24 -2.70 -3.95
N LEU A 46 6.02 -2.00 -5.07
CA LEU A 46 5.55 -2.66 -6.29
C LEU A 46 6.44 -3.84 -6.70
N ALA A 47 7.76 -3.70 -6.55
CA ALA A 47 8.72 -4.77 -6.85
C ALA A 47 8.46 -6.03 -5.99
N GLU A 48 8.20 -5.88 -4.70
CA GLU A 48 7.90 -7.00 -3.80
C GLU A 48 6.55 -7.64 -4.10
N ARG A 49 5.54 -6.82 -4.47
CA ARG A 49 4.23 -7.33 -4.93
C ARG A 49 4.37 -8.15 -6.22
N LEU A 50 5.17 -7.67 -7.18
CA LEU A 50 5.44 -8.37 -8.44
C LEU A 50 6.24 -9.66 -8.20
N ALA A 51 7.21 -9.64 -7.28
CA ALA A 51 7.96 -10.83 -6.89
C ALA A 51 7.04 -11.90 -6.27
N ALA A 52 6.11 -11.51 -5.40
CA ALA A 52 5.13 -12.43 -4.83
C ALA A 52 4.25 -13.09 -5.91
N ILE A 53 3.76 -12.30 -6.88
CA ILE A 53 2.98 -12.82 -8.01
C ILE A 53 3.83 -13.76 -8.87
N SER A 54 5.07 -13.37 -9.20
CA SER A 54 5.99 -14.20 -9.98
C SER A 54 6.26 -15.55 -9.30
N ASN A 55 6.47 -15.55 -7.98
CA ASN A 55 6.69 -16.75 -7.20
C ASN A 55 5.45 -17.67 -7.16
N ASP A 56 4.26 -17.11 -6.99
CA ASP A 56 3.00 -17.88 -7.02
C ASP A 56 2.77 -18.53 -8.40
N LEU A 57 3.00 -17.79 -9.49
CA LEU A 57 2.90 -18.31 -10.84
C LEU A 57 3.92 -19.42 -11.10
N LYS A 58 5.17 -19.27 -10.65
CA LYS A 58 6.20 -20.31 -10.75
C LYS A 58 5.80 -21.57 -9.97
N ALA A 59 5.27 -21.42 -8.76
CA ALA A 59 4.80 -22.55 -7.96
C ALA A 59 3.68 -23.34 -8.66
N LYS A 60 2.82 -22.64 -9.42
CA LYS A 60 1.71 -23.24 -10.19
C LYS A 60 2.13 -23.83 -11.54
N ALA A 61 3.28 -23.43 -12.09
CA ALA A 61 3.69 -23.80 -13.45
C ALA A 61 4.03 -25.30 -13.63
N GLY A 62 4.16 -26.07 -12.54
CA GLY A 62 4.48 -27.50 -12.59
C GLY A 62 5.88 -27.80 -13.13
N SER A 63 6.22 -29.09 -13.24
CA SER A 63 7.48 -29.53 -13.85
C SER A 63 7.37 -29.55 -15.38
N GLY A 64 8.15 -28.71 -16.06
CA GLY A 64 8.11 -28.59 -17.53
C GLY A 64 8.26 -27.17 -18.09
N GLY A 65 8.48 -26.16 -17.23
CA GLY A 65 8.80 -24.82 -17.68
C GLY A 65 10.02 -24.80 -18.59
N ARG A 66 9.92 -24.05 -19.69
CA ARG A 66 11.02 -23.75 -20.60
C ARG A 66 11.12 -22.24 -20.76
N ASP A 67 12.32 -21.75 -21.02
CA ASP A 67 12.50 -20.35 -21.39
C ASP A 67 11.86 -20.11 -22.77
N LEU A 68 11.08 -19.04 -22.86
CA LEU A 68 10.54 -18.54 -24.12
C LEU A 68 11.47 -17.46 -24.66
N THR A 69 11.72 -17.51 -25.96
CA THR A 69 12.41 -16.44 -26.67
C THR A 69 11.52 -15.21 -26.79
N LYS A 70 12.13 -14.05 -27.03
CA LYS A 70 11.39 -12.79 -27.22
C LYS A 70 10.40 -12.91 -28.37
N ASP A 71 10.82 -13.50 -29.50
CA ASP A 71 9.98 -13.65 -30.69
C ASP A 71 8.74 -14.51 -30.40
N GLU A 72 8.88 -15.59 -29.62
CA GLU A 72 7.75 -16.40 -29.16
C GLU A 72 6.79 -15.62 -28.25
N ILE A 73 7.32 -14.76 -27.38
CA ILE A 73 6.50 -13.92 -26.48
C ILE A 73 5.73 -12.87 -27.29
N ASP A 74 6.41 -12.21 -28.22
CA ASP A 74 5.81 -11.17 -29.08
C ASP A 74 4.70 -11.77 -29.96
N GLU A 75 4.92 -12.96 -30.54
CA GLU A 75 3.89 -13.71 -31.29
C GLU A 75 2.67 -14.06 -30.42
N MET A 76 2.88 -14.56 -29.20
CA MET A 76 1.80 -14.89 -28.26
C MET A 76 0.95 -13.66 -27.87
N TRP A 77 1.52 -12.47 -27.92
CA TRP A 77 0.89 -11.21 -27.52
C TRP A 77 0.37 -10.41 -28.72
N GLY A 78 0.47 -10.95 -29.94
CA GLY A 78 -0.01 -10.32 -31.17
C GLY A 78 0.84 -9.15 -31.65
N HIS A 79 2.09 -9.07 -31.18
CA HIS A 79 3.08 -8.15 -31.68
C HIS A 79 3.86 -8.85 -32.80
N SER A 80 3.47 -8.62 -34.06
CA SER A 80 4.19 -9.06 -35.27
C SER A 80 5.15 -7.99 -35.76
#